data_AF-A0A483APQ8-F1
#
_entry.id   AF-A0A483APQ8-F1
#
_cell.length_a   1.000
_cell.length_b   1.000
_cell.length_c   1.000
_cell.angle_alpha   90.00
_cell.angle_beta   90.00
_cell.angle_gamma   90.00
#
_symmetry.space_group_name_H-M   'P 1'
#
loop_
_entity.id
_entity.type
_entity.pdbx_description
1 polymer ?
#
loop_
_entity_poly.entity_id
_entity_poly.type
_entity_poly.pdbx_seq_one_letter_code
_entity_poly.pdbx_strand_id
1 'polypeptide(L)'
;MEQQVLRNLDTAEKITGLYEQMKTPFTEVLSSKWSVKVLDFVFANPILKNNGLSKKCGFSTQNAARFSKGLLSAGLIKVSMELSGRRGAMYSFEPLLELVRV
;
A
#
# COMPACT_ATOMS: atom_id res chain seq x y z
N MET A 1 -11.12 -11.67 -28.62
CA MET A 1 -11.67 -11.30 -27.29
C MET A 1 -11.28 -12.30 -26.20
N GLU A 2 -10.98 -13.58 -26.52
CA GLU A 2 -10.60 -14.60 -25.54
C GLU A 2 -9.26 -14.34 -24.81
N GLN A 3 -8.26 -13.73 -25.47
CA GLN A 3 -6.95 -13.51 -24.86
C GLN A 3 -6.96 -12.50 -23.69
N GLN A 4 -7.92 -11.58 -23.64
CA GLN A 4 -8.03 -10.63 -22.50
C GLN A 4 -8.59 -11.28 -21.24
N VAL A 5 -9.50 -12.26 -21.38
CA VAL A 5 -10.14 -12.91 -20.22
C VAL A 5 -9.11 -13.72 -19.42
N LEU A 6 -8.25 -14.47 -20.11
CA LEU A 6 -7.17 -15.24 -19.48
C LEU A 6 -6.13 -14.32 -18.80
N ARG A 7 -5.79 -13.19 -19.43
CA ARG A 7 -4.82 -12.21 -18.88
C ARG A 7 -5.37 -11.49 -17.63
N ASN A 8 -6.67 -11.20 -17.61
CA ASN A 8 -7.31 -10.58 -16.46
C ASN A 8 -7.42 -11.55 -15.27
N LEU A 9 -7.70 -12.83 -15.53
CA LEU A 9 -7.74 -13.87 -14.47
C LEU A 9 -6.37 -14.03 -13.79
N ASP A 10 -5.30 -14.18 -14.59
CA ASP A 10 -3.92 -14.28 -14.10
C ASP A 10 -3.50 -13.04 -13.27
N THR A 11 -3.93 -11.84 -13.69
CA THR A 11 -3.64 -10.61 -12.95
C THR A 11 -4.39 -10.57 -11.60
N ALA A 12 -5.66 -10.97 -11.56
CA ALA A 12 -6.46 -11.00 -10.34
C ALA A 12 -5.90 -12.02 -9.32
N GLU A 13 -5.46 -13.18 -9.78
CA GLU A 13 -4.81 -14.19 -8.94
C GLU A 13 -3.49 -13.68 -8.36
N LYS A 14 -2.66 -13.00 -9.17
CA LYS A 14 -1.41 -12.38 -8.70
C LYS A 14 -1.65 -11.30 -7.65
N ILE A 15 -2.65 -10.45 -7.84
CA ILE A 15 -3.00 -9.41 -6.86
C ILE A 15 -3.48 -10.05 -5.56
N THR A 16 -4.31 -11.10 -5.65
CA THR A 16 -4.79 -11.83 -4.46
C THR A 16 -3.64 -12.52 -3.72
N GLY A 17 -2.74 -13.18 -4.45
CA GLY A 17 -1.54 -13.79 -3.89
C GLY A 17 -0.62 -12.77 -3.21
N LEU A 18 -0.42 -11.60 -3.83
CA LEU A 18 0.34 -10.51 -3.25
C LEU A 18 -0.31 -10.00 -1.96
N TYR A 19 -1.63 -9.87 -1.92
CA TYR A 19 -2.36 -9.43 -0.72
C TYR A 19 -2.13 -10.41 0.45
N GLU A 20 -2.26 -11.72 0.21
CA GLU A 20 -2.02 -12.74 1.23
C GLU A 20 -0.56 -12.75 1.70
N GLN A 21 0.41 -12.66 0.78
CA GLN A 21 1.83 -12.61 1.11
C GLN A 21 2.19 -11.36 1.95
N MET A 22 1.50 -10.24 1.74
CA MET A 22 1.77 -8.98 2.44
C MET A 22 1.12 -8.87 3.82
N LYS A 23 0.16 -9.73 4.18
CA LYS A 23 -0.45 -9.73 5.52
C LYS A 23 0.58 -9.89 6.64
N THR A 24 1.51 -10.82 6.48
CA THR A 24 2.54 -11.11 7.50
C THR A 24 3.51 -9.93 7.66
N PRO A 25 4.20 -9.45 6.60
CA PRO A 25 5.09 -8.29 6.72
C PRO A 25 4.41 -7.04 7.28
N PHE A 26 3.18 -6.74 6.86
CA PHE A 26 2.43 -5.60 7.41
C PHE A 26 2.11 -5.79 8.89
N THR A 27 1.73 -7.01 9.29
CA THR A 27 1.41 -7.31 10.69
C THR A 27 2.64 -7.16 11.58
N GLU A 28 3.78 -7.71 11.15
CA GLU A 28 5.05 -7.63 11.87
C GLU A 28 5.54 -6.18 12.01
N VAL A 29 5.63 -5.46 10.89
CA VAL A 29 6.14 -4.08 10.86
C VAL A 29 5.27 -3.11 11.64
N LEU A 30 3.94 -3.23 11.53
CA LEU A 30 3.03 -2.28 12.17
C LEU A 30 2.72 -2.68 13.62
N SER A 31 2.76 -3.97 13.94
CA SER A 31 2.49 -4.53 15.28
C SER A 31 1.24 -3.89 15.90
N SER A 32 0.15 -3.84 15.13
CA SER A 32 -1.05 -3.08 15.47
C SER A 32 -2.33 -3.76 14.99
N LYS A 33 -3.44 -3.54 15.70
CA LYS A 33 -4.78 -3.95 15.23
C LYS A 33 -5.16 -3.35 13.87
N TRP A 34 -4.46 -2.30 13.44
CA TRP A 34 -4.73 -1.61 12.17
C TRP A 34 -4.05 -2.26 10.97
N SER A 35 -3.19 -3.28 11.15
CA SER A 35 -2.31 -3.80 10.08
C SER A 35 -3.07 -4.22 8.81
N VAL A 36 -4.12 -5.03 8.96
CA VAL A 36 -4.94 -5.47 7.82
C VAL A 36 -5.66 -4.28 7.17
N LYS A 37 -6.19 -3.35 7.97
CA LYS A 37 -6.86 -2.15 7.45
C LYS A 37 -5.92 -1.22 6.68
N VAL A 38 -4.65 -1.15 7.09
CA VAL A 38 -3.61 -0.40 6.37
C VAL A 38 -3.26 -1.11 5.07
N LEU A 39 -3.15 -2.45 5.09
CA LEU A 39 -2.93 -3.26 3.89
C LEU A 39 -4.06 -3.07 2.87
N ASP A 40 -5.32 -3.18 3.29
CA ASP A 40 -6.50 -2.95 2.45
C ASP A 40 -6.45 -1.57 1.79
N PHE A 41 -6.09 -0.55 2.58
CA PHE A 41 -5.99 0.80 2.08
C PHE A 41 -4.87 0.95 1.02
N VAL A 42 -3.71 0.34 1.25
CA VAL A 42 -2.58 0.36 0.30
C VAL A 42 -2.95 -0.36 -1.01
N PHE A 43 -3.66 -1.48 -0.94
CA PHE A 43 -4.13 -2.18 -2.14
C PHE A 43 -5.18 -1.40 -2.91
N ALA A 44 -6.07 -0.70 -2.21
CA ALA A 44 -7.04 0.20 -2.86
C ALA A 44 -6.41 1.51 -3.36
N ASN A 45 -5.27 1.92 -2.80
CA ASN A 45 -4.61 3.21 -3.07
C ASN A 45 -3.08 3.00 -3.11
N PRO A 46 -2.52 2.38 -4.17
CA PRO A 46 -1.09 2.06 -4.23
C PRO A 46 -0.21 3.30 -4.26
N ILE A 47 -0.78 4.47 -4.56
CA ILE A 47 -0.15 5.77 -4.32
C ILE A 47 -0.88 6.44 -3.16
N LEU A 48 -0.18 6.70 -2.05
CA LEU A 48 -0.78 7.11 -0.79
C LEU A 48 -0.06 8.25 -0.09
N LYS A 49 -0.78 8.90 0.83
CA LYS A 49 -0.29 9.95 1.74
C LYS A 49 -0.85 9.73 3.15
N ASN A 50 -0.13 10.19 4.16
CA ASN A 50 -0.50 10.01 5.57
C ASN A 50 -1.90 10.54 5.92
N ASN A 51 -2.29 11.70 5.37
CA ASN A 51 -3.63 12.25 5.62
C ASN A 51 -4.76 11.38 5.04
N GLY A 52 -4.53 10.76 3.87
CA GLY A 52 -5.49 9.84 3.25
C GLY A 52 -5.59 8.55 4.07
N LEU A 53 -4.44 8.02 4.47
CA LEU A 53 -4.31 6.81 5.28
C LEU A 53 -5.06 6.96 6.62
N SER A 54 -4.77 8.01 7.39
CA SER A 54 -5.44 8.24 8.68
C SER A 54 -6.95 8.41 8.54
N LYS A 55 -7.40 9.18 7.54
CA LYS A 55 -8.82 9.47 7.31
C LYS A 55 -9.60 8.22 6.90
N LYS A 56 -9.07 7.41 5.99
CA LYS A 56 -9.74 6.20 5.48
C LYS A 56 -9.66 5.03 6.45
N CYS A 57 -8.54 4.88 7.16
CA CYS A 57 -8.40 3.84 8.17
C CYS A 57 -9.00 4.23 9.54
N GLY A 58 -9.31 5.49 9.79
CA GLY A 58 -10.01 5.96 10.99
C GLY A 58 -9.13 6.01 12.25
N PHE A 59 -7.83 6.24 12.09
CA PHE A 59 -6.87 6.41 13.19
C PHE A 59 -6.18 7.79 13.15
N SER A 60 -5.42 8.13 14.18
CA SER A 60 -4.76 9.44 14.31
C SER A 60 -3.69 9.68 13.23
N THR A 61 -3.41 10.95 12.94
CA THR A 61 -2.31 11.35 12.04
C THR A 61 -0.95 10.86 12.55
N GLN A 62 -0.78 10.78 13.87
CA GLN A 62 0.42 10.22 14.51
C GLN A 62 0.61 8.73 14.19
N ASN A 63 -0.47 7.94 14.24
CA ASN A 63 -0.42 6.54 13.80
C ASN A 63 -0.08 6.41 12.32
N ALA A 64 -0.65 7.27 11.46
CA ALA A 64 -0.30 7.31 10.04
C ALA A 64 1.19 7.59 9.80
N ALA A 65 1.77 8.56 10.52
CA ALA A 65 3.19 8.88 10.45
C ALA A 65 4.06 7.72 10.94
N ARG A 66 3.69 7.07 12.05
CA ARG A 66 4.39 5.88 12.57
C ARG A 66 4.36 4.73 11.56
N PHE A 67 3.19 4.43 11.01
CA PHE A 67 2.99 3.31 10.09
C PHE A 67 3.71 3.52 8.77
N SER A 68 3.55 4.69 8.14
CA SER A 68 4.29 5.03 6.91
C SER A 68 5.80 4.96 7.10
N LYS A 69 6.32 5.47 8.23
CA LYS A 69 7.74 5.36 8.56
C LYS A 69 8.18 3.90 8.70
N GLY A 70 7.42 3.07 9.41
CA GLY A 70 7.72 1.65 9.59
C GLY A 70 7.75 0.89 8.25
N LEU A 71 6.72 1.07 7.42
CA LEU A 71 6.64 0.45 6.09
C LEU A 71 7.76 0.92 5.16
N LEU A 72 8.12 2.21 5.22
CA LEU A 72 9.23 2.77 4.45
C LEU A 72 10.57 2.18 4.89
N SER A 73 10.84 2.14 6.20
CA SER A 73 12.06 1.53 6.76
C SER A 73 12.18 0.03 6.43
N ALA A 74 11.06 -0.69 6.35
CA ALA A 74 11.02 -2.09 5.96
C ALA A 74 11.08 -2.31 4.43
N GLY A 75 11.13 -1.23 3.63
CA GLY A 75 11.15 -1.30 2.16
C GLY A 75 9.83 -1.74 1.52
N LEU A 76 8.74 -1.82 2.29
CA LEU A 76 7.42 -2.23 1.79
C LEU A 76 6.76 -1.13 0.97
N ILE A 77 7.07 0.15 1.22
CA ILE A 77 6.67 1.29 0.40
C ILE A 77 7.88 2.14 0.06
N LYS A 78 7.81 2.90 -1.04
CA LYS A 78 8.85 3.83 -1.48
C LYS A 78 8.35 5.26 -1.48
N VAL A 79 9.26 6.23 -1.44
CA VAL A 79 8.92 7.63 -1.67
C VAL A 79 8.78 7.85 -3.18
N SER A 80 7.63 8.32 -3.64
CA SER A 80 7.31 8.50 -5.07
C SER A 80 7.57 9.94 -5.56
N MET A 81 7.43 10.93 -4.67
CA MET A 81 7.86 12.31 -4.91
C MET A 81 8.27 12.97 -3.59
N GLU A 82 9.49 13.48 -3.53
CA GLU A 82 9.88 14.51 -2.57
C GLU A 82 9.48 15.87 -3.16
N LEU A 83 8.22 16.29 -2.97
CA LEU A 83 7.85 17.63 -3.39
C LEU A 83 8.49 18.65 -2.45
N SER A 84 9.23 19.61 -3.02
CA SER A 84 9.71 20.79 -2.33
C SER A 84 8.52 21.55 -1.71
N GLY A 85 8.31 21.42 -0.41
CA GLY A 85 7.41 22.28 0.39
C GLY A 85 6.27 21.56 1.14
N ARG A 86 5.32 22.37 1.68
CA ARG A 86 4.27 22.06 2.67
C ARG A 86 3.28 20.91 2.31
N ARG A 87 3.44 20.25 1.16
CA ARG A 87 2.66 19.07 0.75
C ARG A 87 3.41 17.82 1.18
N GLY A 88 2.94 17.15 2.24
CA GLY A 88 3.59 15.97 2.82
C GLY A 88 3.92 14.87 1.81
N ALA A 89 4.93 14.08 2.15
CA ALA A 89 5.50 13.00 1.32
C ALA A 89 4.44 12.07 0.73
N MET A 90 4.65 11.67 -0.52
CA MET A 90 3.83 10.70 -1.24
C MET A 90 4.58 9.38 -1.30
N TYR A 91 3.89 8.30 -0.97
CA TYR A 91 4.44 6.95 -0.99
C TYR A 91 3.81 6.12 -2.10
N SER A 92 4.59 5.18 -2.62
CA SER A 92 4.13 4.19 -3.59
C SER A 92 4.34 2.77 -3.07
N PHE A 93 3.37 1.91 -3.34
CA PHE A 93 3.45 0.47 -3.20
C PHE A 93 3.74 -0.15 -4.57
N GLU A 94 5.02 -0.15 -4.95
CA GLU A 94 5.46 -0.62 -6.27
C GLU A 94 5.04 -2.05 -6.62
N PRO A 95 5.05 -3.05 -5.70
CA PRO A 95 4.66 -4.42 -6.06
C PRO A 95 3.28 -4.53 -6.70
N LEU A 96 2.30 -3.74 -6.24
CA LEU A 96 0.98 -3.70 -6.87
C LEU A 96 0.97 -2.89 -8.17
N LEU A 97 1.71 -1.77 -8.23
CA LEU A 97 1.78 -0.95 -9.44
C LEU A 97 2.39 -1.73 -10.61
N GLU A 98 3.42 -2.53 -10.35
CA GLU A 98 4.06 -3.40 -11.34
C GLU A 98 3.08 -4.42 -11.92
N LEU A 99 2.18 -4.98 -11.08
CA LEU A 99 1.14 -5.91 -11.53
C LEU A 99 0.04 -5.27 -12.38
N VAL A 100 -0.23 -3.97 -12.23
CA VAL A 100 -1.35 -3.26 -12.88
C VAL A 100 -0.92 -2.45 -14.12
N ARG A 101 0.37 -2.21 -14.34
CA ARG A 101 0.94 -1.43 -15.48
C ARG A 101 0.88 -2.15 -16.86
N VAL A 102 -0.10 -3.04 -17.08
CA VAL A 102 -0.18 -3.99 -18.21
C VAL A 102 -0.93 -3.51 -19.44
#